data_AF-A0A2D8VIS8-F1
#
_entry.id   AF-A0A2D8VIS8-F1
#
_cell.length_a   1.000
_cell.length_b   1.000
_cell.length_c   1.000
_cell.angle_alpha   90.00
_cell.angle_beta   90.00
_cell.angle_gamma   90.00
#
_symmetry.space_group_name_H-M   'P 1'
#
loop_
_entity.id
_entity.type
_entity.pdbx_description
1 polymer ?
#
loop_
_entity_poly.entity_id
_entity_poly.type
_entity_poly.pdbx_seq_one_letter_code
_entity_poly.pdbx_strand_id
1 'polypeptide(L)'
;MDKYYKFEKEIAESVGIEGAIILQWVKDNETATYIKLEKVFSGLPFWTETDLVSHLLDLHQKGLLNVDLDKKRISKESNAKSKVLQINNKTTSRANIDNTWQPSEDVVEILTRSGINEDFINELIPEFIVYWTERPGTLVSYNSKFIEHVRLKWAQHSAEIHTKNEPSTIDSGWYPSDDCMDIIQMTGIEKEFVDQYLPEFILYWKEDGRAFVSWDVKFLDFIKRKSNFTLEDVSKEHTQKFDFYNPYDETGTAENKGDNAALSKLRNKYKI
;
A
#
# COMPACT_ATOMS: atom_id res chain seq x y z
N MET A 1 13.18 4.39 -38.16
CA MET A 1 13.23 2.97 -38.53
C MET A 1 12.18 2.28 -37.70
N ASP A 2 11.17 1.70 -38.33
CA ASP A 2 10.18 0.91 -37.61
C ASP A 2 10.87 -0.32 -37.03
N LYS A 3 10.86 -0.42 -35.70
CA LYS A 3 11.39 -1.57 -34.96
C LYS A 3 10.22 -2.48 -34.64
N TYR A 4 10.22 -3.66 -35.22
CA TYR A 4 9.19 -4.68 -34.98
C TYR A 4 9.77 -5.80 -34.12
N TYR A 5 9.00 -6.24 -33.13
CA TYR A 5 9.26 -7.48 -32.40
C TYR A 5 8.59 -8.64 -33.12
N LYS A 6 9.37 -9.68 -33.46
CA LYS A 6 8.88 -10.89 -34.13
C LYS A 6 8.98 -12.05 -33.16
N PHE A 7 7.89 -12.71 -32.83
CA PHE A 7 7.93 -13.87 -31.94
C PHE A 7 7.31 -15.09 -32.61
N GLU A 8 7.76 -16.27 -32.19
CA GLU A 8 7.23 -17.54 -32.69
C GLU A 8 5.84 -17.78 -32.10
N LYS A 9 4.88 -18.11 -32.95
CA LYS A 9 3.48 -18.35 -32.56
C LYS A 9 3.36 -19.44 -31.49
N GLU A 10 4.15 -20.51 -31.62
CA GLU A 10 4.15 -21.65 -30.69
C GLU A 10 4.63 -21.23 -29.28
N ILE A 11 5.62 -20.34 -29.19
CA ILE A 11 6.11 -19.82 -27.92
C ILE A 11 5.06 -18.91 -27.27
N ALA A 12 4.39 -18.07 -28.06
CA ALA A 12 3.32 -17.22 -27.56
C ALA A 12 2.10 -18.01 -27.08
N GLU A 13 1.77 -19.13 -27.71
CA GLU A 13 0.68 -20.02 -27.26
C GLU A 13 1.01 -20.71 -25.93
N SER A 14 2.29 -21.04 -25.67
CA SER A 14 2.70 -21.73 -24.45
C SER A 14 3.02 -20.79 -23.29
N VAL A 15 3.54 -19.60 -23.56
CA VAL A 15 4.11 -18.71 -22.55
C VAL A 15 3.32 -17.40 -22.42
N GLY A 16 2.52 -17.06 -23.41
CA GLY A 16 1.91 -15.74 -23.53
C GLY A 16 2.71 -14.84 -24.47
N ILE A 17 2.04 -13.82 -25.01
CA ILE A 17 2.62 -12.89 -26.00
C ILE A 17 3.78 -12.12 -25.36
N GLU A 18 3.61 -11.74 -24.11
CA GLU A 18 4.55 -10.97 -23.31
C GLU A 18 5.86 -11.74 -23.09
N GLY A 19 5.76 -12.99 -22.64
CA GLY A 19 6.91 -13.88 -22.47
C GLY A 19 7.61 -14.17 -23.80
N ALA A 20 6.87 -14.34 -24.89
CA ALA A 20 7.44 -14.58 -26.20
C ALA A 20 8.23 -13.38 -26.75
N ILE A 21 7.74 -12.16 -26.53
CA ILE A 21 8.45 -10.93 -26.89
C ILE A 21 9.72 -10.77 -26.05
N ILE A 22 9.67 -11.05 -24.74
CA ILE A 22 10.85 -10.98 -23.85
C ILE A 22 11.90 -11.99 -24.30
N LEU A 23 11.52 -13.24 -24.55
CA LEU A 23 12.43 -14.28 -25.05
C LEU A 23 13.06 -13.91 -26.38
N GLN A 24 12.26 -13.34 -27.29
CA GLN A 24 12.80 -12.86 -28.56
C GLN A 24 13.79 -11.72 -28.33
N TRP A 25 13.44 -10.73 -27.51
CA TRP A 25 14.32 -9.60 -27.24
C TRP A 25 15.65 -10.06 -26.65
N VAL A 26 15.60 -11.04 -25.73
CA VAL A 26 16.79 -11.68 -25.16
C VAL A 26 17.61 -12.36 -26.26
N LYS A 27 16.98 -13.12 -27.14
CA LYS A 27 17.59 -13.81 -28.31
C LYS A 27 18.26 -12.81 -29.27
N ASP A 28 17.64 -11.66 -29.51
CA ASP A 28 18.16 -10.64 -30.42
C ASP A 28 19.31 -9.83 -29.81
N ASN A 29 19.39 -9.74 -28.48
CA ASN A 29 20.44 -9.01 -27.75
C ASN A 29 21.59 -9.93 -27.25
N GLU A 30 21.65 -11.16 -27.77
CA GLU A 30 22.64 -12.20 -27.46
C GLU A 30 24.05 -11.82 -27.89
N THR A 31 24.74 -11.10 -27.03
CA THR A 31 26.16 -10.76 -27.23
C THR A 31 27.05 -11.29 -26.11
N ALA A 32 26.47 -11.78 -25.01
CA ALA A 32 27.21 -12.18 -23.81
C ALA A 32 26.58 -13.39 -23.11
N THR A 33 27.39 -14.10 -22.31
CA THR A 33 27.01 -15.23 -21.45
C THR A 33 25.92 -14.87 -20.44
N TYR A 34 25.75 -13.58 -20.16
CA TYR A 34 24.68 -13.02 -19.34
C TYR A 34 24.32 -11.62 -19.82
N ILE A 35 23.07 -11.21 -19.61
CA ILE A 35 22.54 -9.87 -19.88
C ILE A 35 22.16 -9.25 -18.54
N LYS A 36 22.58 -8.00 -18.28
CA LYS A 36 22.17 -7.28 -17.07
C LYS A 36 20.69 -6.89 -17.16
N LEU A 37 19.96 -6.99 -16.05
CA LEU A 37 18.54 -6.63 -15.96
C LEU A 37 18.27 -5.18 -16.38
N GLU A 38 19.17 -4.26 -16.05
CA GLU A 38 19.12 -2.84 -16.46
C GLU A 38 19.04 -2.68 -17.98
N LYS A 39 19.75 -3.53 -18.73
CA LYS A 39 19.71 -3.51 -20.20
C LYS A 39 18.36 -4.00 -20.72
N VAL A 40 17.76 -4.97 -20.04
CA VAL A 40 16.42 -5.50 -20.36
C VAL A 40 15.36 -4.42 -20.13
N PHE A 41 15.39 -3.77 -18.97
CA PHE A 41 14.47 -2.67 -18.64
C PHE A 41 14.60 -1.51 -19.63
N SER A 42 15.83 -1.13 -20.01
CA SER A 42 16.04 -0.08 -21.01
C SER A 42 15.58 -0.47 -22.43
N GLY A 43 15.60 -1.76 -22.76
CA GLY A 43 15.24 -2.28 -24.07
C GLY A 43 13.74 -2.53 -24.25
N LEU A 44 13.01 -2.68 -23.14
CA LEU A 44 11.59 -2.97 -23.10
C LEU A 44 10.85 -1.96 -22.19
N PRO A 45 10.88 -0.66 -22.53
CA PRO A 45 10.35 0.41 -21.66
C PRO A 45 8.82 0.47 -21.61
N PHE A 46 8.13 -0.40 -22.35
CA PHE A 46 6.67 -0.46 -22.40
C PHE A 46 6.05 -1.33 -21.30
N TRP A 47 6.88 -2.02 -20.50
CA TRP A 47 6.46 -2.68 -19.27
C TRP A 47 7.02 -1.97 -18.04
N THR A 48 6.32 -2.09 -16.92
CA THR A 48 6.86 -1.69 -15.61
C THR A 48 7.95 -2.66 -15.17
N GLU A 49 8.90 -2.22 -14.34
CA GLU A 49 9.95 -3.10 -13.82
C GLU A 49 9.36 -4.30 -13.07
N THR A 50 8.26 -4.11 -12.34
CA THR A 50 7.54 -5.15 -11.61
C THR A 50 6.92 -6.19 -12.54
N ASP A 51 6.26 -5.74 -13.62
CA ASP A 51 5.66 -6.65 -14.59
C ASP A 51 6.74 -7.39 -15.37
N LEU A 52 7.82 -6.71 -15.75
CA LEU A 52 8.89 -7.35 -16.51
C LEU A 52 9.60 -8.42 -15.65
N VAL A 53 9.82 -8.15 -14.36
CA VAL A 53 10.37 -9.14 -13.42
C VAL A 53 9.44 -10.34 -13.25
N SER A 54 8.12 -10.15 -13.18
CA SER A 54 7.18 -11.27 -13.04
C SER A 54 7.20 -12.19 -14.26
N HIS A 55 7.23 -11.63 -15.48
CA HIS A 55 7.34 -12.41 -16.70
C HIS A 55 8.71 -13.11 -16.83
N LEU A 56 9.79 -12.46 -16.41
CA LEU A 56 11.12 -13.09 -16.35
C LEU A 56 11.13 -14.27 -15.37
N LEU A 57 10.47 -14.14 -14.22
CA LEU A 57 10.36 -15.22 -13.24
C LEU A 57 9.51 -16.40 -13.75
N ASP A 58 8.43 -16.13 -14.49
CA ASP A 58 7.64 -17.18 -15.15
C ASP A 58 8.48 -17.91 -16.21
N LEU A 59 9.24 -17.16 -17.01
CA LEU A 59 10.20 -17.73 -17.98
C LEU A 59 11.30 -18.56 -17.32
N HIS A 60 11.73 -18.16 -16.13
CA HIS A 60 12.69 -18.92 -15.32
C HIS A 60 12.11 -20.23 -14.80
N GLN A 61 10.88 -20.20 -14.30
CA GLN A 61 10.19 -21.41 -13.86
C GLN A 61 9.94 -22.39 -15.03
N LYS A 62 9.77 -21.88 -16.25
CA LYS A 62 9.56 -22.68 -17.46
C LYS A 62 10.86 -23.24 -18.06
N GLY A 63 12.03 -22.93 -17.49
CA GLY A 63 13.31 -23.41 -18.01
C GLY A 63 13.66 -22.85 -19.40
N LEU A 64 13.19 -21.64 -19.69
CA LEU A 64 13.49 -20.95 -20.96
C LEU A 64 14.56 -19.88 -20.76
N LEU A 65 14.78 -19.46 -19.51
CA LEU A 65 15.71 -18.41 -19.12
C LEU A 65 16.23 -18.69 -17.70
N ASN A 66 17.45 -18.32 -17.38
CA ASN A 66 17.93 -18.25 -16.00
C ASN A 66 17.89 -16.79 -15.53
N VAL A 67 17.28 -16.51 -14.39
CA VAL A 67 17.20 -15.17 -13.80
C VAL A 67 17.88 -15.20 -12.44
N ASP A 68 19.01 -14.51 -12.34
CA ASP A 68 19.72 -14.27 -11.08
C ASP A 68 19.34 -12.86 -10.60
N LEU A 69 18.34 -12.79 -9.71
CA LEU A 69 17.86 -11.54 -9.11
C LEU A 69 18.93 -10.89 -8.21
N ASP A 70 19.72 -11.70 -7.51
CA ASP A 70 20.77 -11.22 -6.59
C ASP A 70 21.89 -10.51 -7.36
N LYS A 71 22.27 -11.07 -8.51
CA LYS A 71 23.27 -10.46 -9.39
C LYS A 71 22.66 -9.55 -10.46
N LYS A 72 21.34 -9.39 -10.48
CA LYS A 72 20.55 -8.63 -11.48
C LYS A 72 20.92 -9.01 -12.91
N ARG A 73 20.96 -10.30 -13.22
CA ARG A 73 21.37 -10.83 -14.53
C ARG A 73 20.41 -11.89 -15.02
N ILE A 74 20.28 -11.98 -16.34
CA ILE A 74 19.63 -13.09 -17.02
C ILE A 74 20.63 -13.81 -17.91
N SER A 75 20.53 -15.12 -18.01
CA SER A 75 21.32 -15.93 -18.96
C SER A 75 20.40 -16.95 -19.63
N LYS A 76 20.73 -17.42 -20.82
CA LYS A 76 20.02 -18.60 -21.35
C LYS A 76 20.35 -19.83 -20.52
N GLU A 77 19.40 -20.75 -20.44
CA GLU A 77 19.68 -22.09 -19.94
C GLU A 77 20.56 -22.79 -20.98
N SER A 78 21.87 -22.86 -20.72
CA SER A 78 22.75 -23.72 -21.49
C SER A 78 22.44 -25.17 -21.12
N ASN A 79 22.28 -26.03 -22.11
CA ASN A 79 22.16 -27.50 -22.01
C ASN A 79 23.40 -28.17 -21.36
N ALA A 80 23.75 -27.77 -20.14
CA ALA A 80 24.86 -28.29 -19.37
C ALA A 80 24.44 -28.37 -17.90
N LYS A 81 24.12 -29.59 -17.46
CA LYS A 81 23.89 -29.99 -16.07
C LYS A 81 24.89 -29.30 -15.13
N SER A 82 24.43 -28.46 -14.22
CA SER A 82 25.14 -27.98 -13.01
C SER A 82 24.11 -27.33 -12.08
N LYS A 83 23.45 -28.09 -11.22
CA LYS A 83 23.78 -28.31 -9.79
C LYS A 83 24.02 -27.00 -9.00
N VAL A 84 23.08 -26.75 -8.06
CA VAL A 84 23.07 -25.77 -6.95
C VAL A 84 22.69 -24.34 -7.39
N LEU A 85 21.49 -23.83 -7.15
CA LEU A 85 20.67 -23.87 -5.93
C LEU A 85 19.28 -24.47 -6.20
N GLN A 86 19.02 -25.66 -5.66
CA GLN A 86 17.67 -26.24 -5.70
C GLN A 86 16.85 -25.68 -4.54
N ILE A 87 16.02 -24.68 -4.83
CA ILE A 87 14.73 -24.56 -4.16
C ILE A 87 13.85 -25.60 -4.87
N ASN A 88 13.48 -26.65 -4.15
CA ASN A 88 12.80 -27.83 -4.68
C ASN A 88 11.34 -27.52 -5.07
N ASN A 89 11.14 -26.85 -6.19
CA ASN A 89 9.83 -26.85 -6.85
C ASN A 89 9.74 -28.11 -7.71
N LYS A 90 9.26 -29.21 -7.11
CA LYS A 90 8.82 -30.40 -7.85
C LYS A 90 7.76 -29.98 -8.87
N THR A 91 8.16 -30.01 -10.15
CA THR A 91 7.33 -30.31 -11.33
C THR A 91 5.86 -29.88 -11.24
N THR A 92 5.53 -28.74 -11.84
CA THR A 92 4.15 -28.36 -12.19
C THR A 92 3.65 -29.27 -13.32
N SER A 93 3.38 -30.53 -12.99
CA SER A 93 2.53 -31.37 -13.81
C SER A 93 1.09 -30.85 -13.72
N ARG A 94 0.27 -31.14 -14.74
CA ARG A 94 -1.19 -30.94 -14.74
C ARG A 94 -1.88 -31.87 -13.71
N ALA A 95 -1.37 -31.94 -12.49
CA ALA A 95 -1.83 -32.84 -11.46
C ALA A 95 -2.96 -32.17 -10.68
N ASN A 96 -4.09 -32.85 -10.64
CA ASN A 96 -5.10 -32.61 -9.62
C ASN A 96 -4.44 -32.82 -8.24
N ILE A 97 -4.80 -32.00 -7.26
CA ILE A 97 -4.33 -32.22 -5.88
C ILE A 97 -4.86 -33.59 -5.42
N ASP A 98 -4.01 -34.37 -4.75
CA ASP A 98 -4.45 -35.64 -4.17
C ASP A 98 -5.09 -35.39 -2.80
N ASN A 99 -6.05 -36.22 -2.41
CA ASN A 99 -6.69 -36.15 -1.10
C ASN A 99 -5.73 -36.45 0.06
N THR A 100 -4.56 -37.02 -0.24
CA THR A 100 -3.49 -37.29 0.74
C THR A 100 -2.40 -36.22 0.76
N TRP A 101 -2.59 -35.13 0.00
CA TRP A 101 -1.60 -34.08 -0.10
C TRP A 101 -1.31 -33.42 1.25
N GLN A 102 -0.04 -33.17 1.52
CA GLN A 102 0.43 -32.41 2.68
C GLN A 102 1.43 -31.36 2.22
N PRO A 103 1.49 -30.19 2.89
CA PRO A 103 2.53 -29.21 2.64
C PRO A 103 3.91 -29.83 2.90
N SER A 104 4.92 -29.41 2.14
CA SER A 104 6.30 -29.82 2.44
C SER A 104 6.75 -29.25 3.78
N GLU A 105 7.67 -29.95 4.45
CA GLU A 105 8.28 -29.50 5.71
C GLU A 105 8.77 -28.04 5.63
N ASP A 106 9.44 -27.67 4.53
CA ASP A 106 9.92 -26.31 4.28
C ASP A 106 8.79 -25.25 4.34
N VAL A 107 7.58 -25.59 3.93
CA VAL A 107 6.41 -24.69 3.96
C VAL A 107 5.95 -24.47 5.39
N VAL A 108 5.87 -25.55 6.17
CA VAL A 108 5.52 -25.50 7.59
C VAL A 108 6.57 -24.71 8.36
N GLU A 109 7.86 -24.92 8.10
CA GLU A 109 8.96 -24.16 8.70
C GLU A 109 8.88 -22.67 8.36
N ILE A 110 8.61 -22.31 7.10
CA ILE A 110 8.47 -20.91 6.68
C ILE A 110 7.31 -20.23 7.40
N LEU A 111 6.17 -20.91 7.53
CA LEU A 111 4.96 -20.37 8.15
C LEU A 111 5.12 -20.24 9.67
N THR A 112 5.69 -21.26 10.33
CA THR A 112 5.99 -21.21 11.77
C THR A 112 7.02 -20.13 12.10
N ARG A 113 8.08 -19.97 11.28
CA ARG A 113 9.05 -18.86 11.43
C ARG A 113 8.41 -17.48 11.26
N SER A 114 7.30 -17.38 10.54
CA SER A 114 6.52 -16.14 10.42
C SER A 114 5.59 -15.85 11.61
N GLY A 115 5.63 -16.66 12.66
CA GLY A 115 4.86 -16.47 13.89
C GLY A 115 3.46 -17.11 13.86
N ILE A 116 3.19 -17.99 12.89
CA ILE A 116 1.91 -18.69 12.78
C ILE A 116 2.00 -20.00 13.57
N ASN A 117 0.99 -20.31 14.40
CA ASN A 117 0.96 -21.57 15.15
C ASN A 117 0.79 -22.77 14.19
N GLU A 118 1.58 -23.82 14.41
CA GLU A 118 1.52 -25.08 13.67
C GLU A 118 0.12 -25.73 13.73
N ASP A 119 -0.59 -25.64 14.84
CA ASP A 119 -1.97 -26.13 14.97
C ASP A 119 -2.90 -25.47 13.93
N PHE A 120 -2.79 -24.15 13.77
CA PHE A 120 -3.56 -23.37 12.80
C PHE A 120 -3.22 -23.74 11.35
N ILE A 121 -1.95 -24.06 11.08
CA ILE A 121 -1.51 -24.53 9.76
C ILE A 121 -2.17 -25.88 9.46
N ASN A 122 -2.16 -26.81 10.42
CA ASN A 122 -2.71 -28.15 10.26
C ASN A 122 -4.23 -28.15 10.07
N GLU A 123 -4.95 -27.26 10.76
CA GLU A 123 -6.40 -27.08 10.60
C GLU A 123 -6.81 -26.66 9.18
N LEU A 124 -5.95 -25.93 8.47
CA LEU A 124 -6.23 -25.43 7.11
C LEU A 124 -5.95 -26.44 6.00
N ILE A 125 -5.24 -27.54 6.28
CA ILE A 125 -4.89 -28.57 5.27
C ILE A 125 -6.16 -29.21 4.67
N PRO A 126 -7.14 -29.71 5.45
CA PRO A 126 -8.34 -30.33 4.89
C PRO A 126 -9.17 -29.36 4.06
N GLU A 127 -9.33 -28.11 4.51
CA GLU A 127 -10.05 -27.06 3.77
C GLU A 127 -9.39 -26.82 2.41
N PHE A 128 -8.06 -26.69 2.40
CA PHE A 128 -7.29 -26.44 1.20
C PHE A 128 -7.40 -27.60 0.18
N ILE A 129 -7.32 -28.85 0.64
CA ILE A 129 -7.49 -30.02 -0.23
C ILE A 129 -8.87 -29.98 -0.90
N VAL A 130 -9.95 -29.78 -0.15
CA VAL A 130 -11.31 -29.71 -0.70
C VAL A 130 -11.41 -28.62 -1.76
N TYR A 131 -10.91 -27.42 -1.48
CA TYR A 131 -10.98 -26.30 -2.42
C TYR A 131 -10.26 -26.58 -3.75
N TRP A 132 -9.08 -27.21 -3.70
CA TRP A 132 -8.27 -27.46 -4.89
C TRP A 132 -8.68 -28.73 -5.65
N THR A 133 -9.30 -29.71 -4.99
CA THR A 133 -9.90 -30.88 -5.68
C THR A 133 -11.06 -30.48 -6.58
N GLU A 134 -11.83 -29.46 -6.20
CA GLU A 134 -12.93 -28.90 -7.01
C GLU A 134 -12.44 -28.05 -8.19
N ARG A 135 -11.14 -27.70 -8.24
CA ARG A 135 -10.54 -26.83 -9.27
C ARG A 135 -9.37 -27.51 -10.00
N PRO A 136 -9.66 -28.56 -10.80
CA PRO A 136 -8.63 -29.28 -11.53
C PRO A 136 -8.01 -28.42 -12.65
N GLY A 137 -6.71 -28.62 -12.90
CA GLY A 137 -6.02 -28.10 -14.10
C GLY A 137 -5.23 -26.81 -13.93
N THR A 138 -4.97 -26.36 -12.70
CA THR A 138 -4.14 -25.18 -12.45
C THR A 138 -2.64 -25.53 -12.51
N LEU A 139 -1.87 -24.75 -13.27
CA LEU A 139 -0.41 -24.88 -13.36
C LEU A 139 0.26 -24.14 -12.20
N VAL A 140 -0.13 -24.45 -10.96
CA VAL A 140 0.34 -23.72 -9.79
C VAL A 140 0.92 -24.68 -8.76
N SER A 141 2.02 -24.27 -8.12
CA SER A 141 2.56 -24.96 -6.96
C SER A 141 1.57 -24.89 -5.79
N TYR A 142 0.97 -26.03 -5.42
CA TYR A 142 0.08 -26.13 -4.26
C TYR A 142 0.76 -25.66 -2.97
N ASN A 143 2.06 -25.91 -2.80
CA ASN A 143 2.84 -25.40 -1.66
C ASN A 143 2.84 -23.87 -1.59
N SER A 144 3.07 -23.20 -2.72
CA SER A 144 3.07 -21.73 -2.78
C SER A 144 1.67 -21.16 -2.52
N LYS A 145 0.64 -21.81 -3.08
CA LYS A 145 -0.76 -21.41 -2.84
C LYS A 145 -1.19 -21.66 -1.40
N PHE A 146 -0.67 -22.69 -0.76
CA PHE A 146 -0.93 -22.97 0.63
C PHE A 146 -0.31 -21.89 1.54
N ILE A 147 0.93 -21.46 1.27
CA ILE A 147 1.53 -20.33 2.00
C ILE A 147 0.67 -19.07 1.89
N GLU A 148 0.23 -18.73 0.68
CA GLU A 148 -0.64 -17.57 0.44
C GLU A 148 -1.97 -17.70 1.20
N HIS A 149 -2.60 -18.87 1.12
CA HIS A 149 -3.86 -19.16 1.78
C HIS A 149 -3.75 -19.06 3.31
N VAL A 150 -2.72 -19.67 3.90
CA VAL A 150 -2.47 -19.64 5.35
C VAL A 150 -2.18 -18.20 5.81
N ARG A 151 -1.39 -17.43 5.06
CA ARG A 151 -1.13 -16.02 5.41
C ARG A 151 -2.39 -15.17 5.39
N LEU A 152 -3.25 -15.38 4.38
CA LEU A 152 -4.52 -14.65 4.29
C LEU A 152 -5.45 -15.02 5.45
N LYS A 153 -5.61 -16.32 5.73
CA LYS A 153 -6.40 -16.83 6.85
C LYS A 153 -5.83 -16.38 8.19
N TRP A 154 -4.52 -16.32 8.33
CA TRP A 154 -3.87 -15.84 9.54
C TRP A 154 -4.09 -14.34 9.73
N ALA A 155 -3.96 -13.53 8.68
CA ALA A 155 -4.26 -12.09 8.77
C ALA A 155 -5.74 -11.85 9.16
N GLN A 156 -6.66 -12.64 8.61
CA GLN A 156 -8.07 -12.63 9.00
C GLN A 156 -8.24 -13.06 10.45
N HIS A 157 -7.62 -14.17 10.87
CA HIS A 157 -7.70 -14.68 12.24
C HIS A 157 -7.08 -13.72 13.26
N SER A 158 -5.97 -13.06 12.94
CA SER A 158 -5.36 -12.02 13.78
C SER A 158 -6.27 -10.81 13.88
N ALA A 159 -6.81 -10.33 12.75
CA ALA A 159 -7.80 -9.25 12.77
C ALA A 159 -9.05 -9.65 13.57
N GLU A 160 -9.51 -10.88 13.41
CA GLU A 160 -10.62 -11.46 14.15
C GLU A 160 -10.30 -11.49 15.64
N ILE A 161 -9.14 -11.99 16.07
CA ILE A 161 -8.70 -11.96 17.48
C ILE A 161 -8.69 -10.54 18.04
N HIS A 162 -8.14 -9.56 17.31
CA HIS A 162 -8.18 -8.16 17.72
C HIS A 162 -9.62 -7.61 17.80
N THR A 163 -10.52 -8.11 16.97
CA THR A 163 -11.96 -7.80 16.98
C THR A 163 -12.82 -8.76 17.83
N LYS A 164 -12.21 -9.77 18.47
CA LYS A 164 -12.88 -10.76 19.33
C LYS A 164 -12.74 -10.37 20.80
N ASN A 165 -12.34 -9.12 21.07
CA ASN A 165 -12.81 -8.47 22.27
C ASN A 165 -14.33 -8.45 22.17
N GLU A 166 -15.01 -9.14 23.10
CA GLU A 166 -16.45 -9.02 23.24
C GLU A 166 -16.82 -7.54 23.24
N PRO A 167 -17.90 -7.13 22.54
CA PRO A 167 -18.36 -5.75 22.58
C PRO A 167 -18.43 -5.31 24.04
N SER A 168 -17.56 -4.37 24.41
CA SER A 168 -17.45 -3.90 25.79
C SER A 168 -17.89 -2.45 25.85
N THR A 169 -18.55 -2.08 26.93
CA THR A 169 -18.79 -0.67 27.25
C THR A 169 -17.47 -0.01 27.62
N ILE A 170 -17.34 1.30 27.39
CA ILE A 170 -16.09 2.00 27.68
C ILE A 170 -15.84 2.03 29.20
N ASP A 171 -14.62 1.71 29.61
CA ASP A 171 -14.21 1.80 31.01
C ASP A 171 -13.82 3.25 31.38
N SER A 172 -14.02 3.63 32.64
CA SER A 172 -13.66 4.99 33.11
C SER A 172 -12.16 5.28 33.12
N GLY A 173 -11.32 4.25 33.20
CA GLY A 173 -9.86 4.34 33.09
C GLY A 173 -9.35 3.93 31.73
N TRP A 174 -10.21 3.82 30.71
CA TRP A 174 -9.79 3.44 29.37
C TRP A 174 -8.81 4.46 28.80
N TYR A 175 -7.70 3.97 28.26
CA TYR A 175 -6.70 4.76 27.54
C TYR A 175 -6.46 4.10 26.19
N PRO A 176 -6.22 4.88 25.11
CA PRO A 176 -5.89 4.31 23.80
C PRO A 176 -4.63 3.42 23.87
N SER A 177 -4.59 2.39 23.03
CA SER A 177 -3.37 1.57 22.90
C SER A 177 -2.17 2.37 22.37
N ASP A 178 -0.95 1.90 22.63
CA ASP A 178 0.28 2.54 22.13
C ASP A 178 0.25 2.69 20.59
N ASP A 179 -0.21 1.65 19.89
CA ASP A 179 -0.39 1.69 18.43
C ASP A 179 -1.38 2.77 17.99
N CYS A 180 -2.47 2.94 18.73
CA CYS A 180 -3.46 3.99 18.48
C CYS A 180 -2.84 5.38 18.67
N MET A 181 -2.06 5.57 19.74
CA MET A 181 -1.36 6.83 20.02
C MET A 181 -0.33 7.17 18.95
N ASP A 182 0.44 6.20 18.47
CA ASP A 182 1.41 6.38 17.39
C ASP A 182 0.73 6.83 16.10
N ILE A 183 -0.40 6.20 15.74
CA ILE A 183 -1.20 6.59 14.58
C ILE A 183 -1.71 8.03 14.73
N ILE A 184 -2.18 8.44 15.93
CA ILE A 184 -2.64 9.81 16.18
C ILE A 184 -1.49 10.81 15.96
N GLN A 185 -0.31 10.53 16.50
CA GLN A 185 0.86 11.39 16.35
C GLN A 185 1.32 11.50 14.90
N MET A 186 1.26 10.40 14.12
CA MET A 186 1.55 10.44 12.69
C MET A 186 0.62 11.37 11.89
N THR A 187 -0.60 11.62 12.39
CA THR A 187 -1.52 12.59 11.78
C THR A 187 -1.26 14.05 12.16
N GLY A 188 -0.21 14.32 12.95
CA GLY A 188 0.17 15.66 13.40
C GLY A 188 -0.63 16.17 14.60
N ILE A 189 -1.32 15.28 15.31
CA ILE A 189 -2.07 15.63 16.52
C ILE A 189 -1.17 15.42 17.73
N GLU A 190 -0.94 16.49 18.50
CA GLU A 190 -0.10 16.46 19.71
C GLU A 190 -0.78 15.69 20.84
N LYS A 191 0.03 15.07 21.72
CA LYS A 191 -0.46 14.24 22.82
C LYS A 191 -1.33 15.04 23.80
N GLU A 192 -0.97 16.30 24.02
CA GLU A 192 -1.68 17.25 24.87
C GLU A 192 -3.13 17.45 24.40
N PHE A 193 -3.35 17.49 23.09
CA PHE A 193 -4.68 17.57 22.50
C PHE A 193 -5.49 16.29 22.79
N VAL A 194 -4.85 15.12 22.68
CA VAL A 194 -5.48 13.84 22.99
C VAL A 194 -5.91 13.78 24.45
N ASP A 195 -5.00 14.12 25.36
CA ASP A 195 -5.25 14.09 26.81
C ASP A 195 -6.34 15.10 27.22
N GLN A 196 -6.48 16.23 26.50
CA GLN A 196 -7.57 17.20 26.70
C GLN A 196 -8.96 16.62 26.34
N TYR A 197 -9.06 15.87 25.25
CA TYR A 197 -10.34 15.39 24.71
C TYR A 197 -10.69 13.95 25.09
N LEU A 198 -9.75 13.21 25.67
CA LEU A 198 -9.99 11.85 26.15
C LEU A 198 -11.10 11.77 27.22
N PRO A 199 -11.17 12.65 28.24
CA PRO A 199 -12.26 12.62 29.22
C PRO A 199 -13.63 12.91 28.60
N GLU A 200 -13.71 13.78 27.60
CA GLU A 200 -14.95 14.10 26.86
C GLU A 200 -15.46 12.84 26.14
N PHE A 201 -14.57 12.11 25.48
CA PHE A 201 -14.89 10.86 24.79
C PHE A 201 -15.39 9.78 25.74
N ILE A 202 -14.68 9.56 26.85
CA ILE A 202 -15.06 8.56 27.86
C ILE A 202 -16.43 8.89 28.46
N LEU A 203 -16.68 10.15 28.80
CA LEU A 203 -17.95 10.58 29.36
C LEU A 203 -19.11 10.33 28.39
N TYR A 204 -18.96 10.76 27.13
CA TYR A 204 -19.98 10.59 26.10
C TYR A 204 -20.37 9.12 25.91
N TRP A 205 -19.38 8.24 25.74
CA TRP A 205 -19.64 6.83 25.48
C TRP A 205 -20.07 6.05 26.72
N LYS A 206 -19.71 6.51 27.91
CA LYS A 206 -20.22 5.97 29.17
C LYS A 206 -21.71 6.29 29.35
N GLU A 207 -22.16 7.48 28.94
CA GLU A 207 -23.58 7.87 28.99
C GLU A 207 -24.40 7.20 27.87
N ASP A 208 -23.84 7.03 26.67
CA ASP A 208 -24.52 6.36 25.55
C ASP A 208 -24.71 4.86 25.78
N GLY A 209 -23.81 4.22 26.55
CA GLY A 209 -23.97 2.84 27.02
C GLY A 209 -23.86 1.76 25.94
N ARG A 210 -23.50 2.12 24.70
CA ARG A 210 -23.24 1.15 23.62
C ARG A 210 -21.90 0.46 23.82
N ALA A 211 -21.90 -0.80 23.44
CA ALA A 211 -20.72 -1.63 23.45
C ALA A 211 -20.09 -1.69 22.05
N PHE A 212 -18.78 -1.50 21.98
CA PHE A 212 -18.03 -1.60 20.72
C PHE A 212 -16.90 -2.62 20.85
N VAL A 213 -16.49 -3.13 19.70
CA VAL A 213 -15.43 -4.12 19.57
C VAL A 213 -14.04 -3.49 19.73
N SER A 214 -13.87 -2.25 19.27
CA SER A 214 -12.61 -1.51 19.40
C SER A 214 -12.89 -0.05 19.70
N TRP A 215 -12.53 0.37 20.92
CA TRP A 215 -12.57 1.76 21.34
C TRP A 215 -11.50 2.61 20.66
N ASP A 216 -10.35 2.03 20.30
CA ASP A 216 -9.27 2.71 19.57
C ASP A 216 -9.74 3.27 18.22
N VAL A 217 -10.45 2.47 17.42
CA VAL A 217 -10.98 2.93 16.13
C VAL A 217 -11.99 4.07 16.30
N LYS A 218 -12.87 3.96 17.30
CA LYS A 218 -13.85 5.01 17.61
C LYS A 218 -13.18 6.29 18.09
N PHE A 219 -12.12 6.16 18.86
CA PHE A 219 -11.37 7.29 19.39
C PHE A 219 -10.55 7.98 18.30
N LEU A 220 -9.89 7.23 17.41
CA LEU A 220 -9.21 7.76 16.23
C LEU A 220 -10.14 8.63 15.39
N ASP A 221 -11.34 8.13 15.06
CA ASP A 221 -12.33 8.88 14.28
C ASP A 221 -12.84 10.13 15.02
N PHE A 222 -12.98 10.06 16.35
CA PHE A 222 -13.39 11.19 17.17
C PHE A 222 -12.33 12.28 17.19
N ILE A 223 -11.08 11.94 17.52
CA ILE A 223 -9.98 12.89 17.63
C ILE A 223 -9.64 13.52 16.28
N LYS A 224 -9.63 12.75 15.18
CA LYS A 224 -9.44 13.30 13.83
C LYS A 224 -10.51 14.32 13.46
N ARG A 225 -11.79 14.02 13.74
CA ARG A 225 -12.89 14.96 13.48
C ARG A 225 -12.78 16.22 14.35
N LYS A 226 -12.44 16.06 15.63
CA LYS A 226 -12.27 17.17 16.57
C LYS A 226 -11.11 18.09 16.15
N SER A 227 -9.96 17.52 15.80
CA SER A 227 -8.79 18.26 15.33
C SER A 227 -9.08 19.04 14.05
N ASN A 228 -9.72 18.40 13.05
CA ASN A 228 -10.13 19.08 11.82
C ASN A 228 -11.08 20.25 12.08
N PHE A 229 -12.03 20.09 13.02
CA PHE A 229 -12.95 21.16 13.39
C PHE A 229 -12.23 22.32 14.10
N THR A 230 -11.30 22.04 15.01
CA THR A 230 -10.49 23.07 15.67
C THR A 230 -9.60 23.83 14.68
N LEU A 231 -9.04 23.15 13.67
CA LEU A 231 -8.28 23.80 12.60
C LEU A 231 -9.16 24.74 11.75
N GLU A 232 -10.41 24.37 11.48
CA GLU A 232 -11.36 25.23 10.77
C GLU A 232 -11.74 26.48 11.58
N ASP A 233 -11.93 26.36 12.90
CA ASP A 233 -12.24 27.51 13.76
C ASP A 233 -11.06 28.49 13.87
N VAL A 234 -9.82 27.99 13.98
CA VAL A 234 -8.61 28.83 13.95
C VAL A 234 -8.46 29.55 12.60
N SER A 235 -8.84 28.90 11.48
CA SER A 235 -8.80 29.50 10.15
C SER A 235 -9.86 30.61 9.95
N LYS A 236 -10.99 30.55 10.66
CA LYS A 236 -12.04 31.57 10.60
C LYS A 236 -11.74 32.80 11.45
N GLU A 237 -11.07 32.64 12.59
CA GLU A 237 -10.65 33.77 13.43
C GLU A 237 -9.46 34.55 12.85
N HIS A 238 -8.68 33.96 11.95
CA HIS A 238 -7.64 34.64 11.16
C HIS A 238 -8.11 34.99 9.74
N THR A 239 -9.33 35.52 9.58
CA THR A 239 -9.51 36.52 8.51
C THR A 239 -8.78 37.78 8.95
N GLN A 240 -7.46 37.80 8.73
CA GLN A 240 -6.73 39.05 8.60
C GLN A 240 -7.57 39.95 7.70
N LYS A 241 -8.00 41.11 8.21
CA LYS A 241 -8.49 42.18 7.36
C LYS A 241 -7.38 42.50 6.38
N PHE A 242 -7.46 41.91 5.19
CA PHE A 242 -6.72 42.36 4.04
C PHE A 242 -7.35 43.69 3.66
N ASP A 243 -6.69 44.79 4.00
CA ASP A 243 -6.96 46.10 3.40
C ASP A 243 -6.59 45.98 1.92
N PHE A 244 -7.54 45.54 1.12
CA PHE A 244 -7.45 45.65 -0.33
C PHE A 244 -7.43 47.14 -0.68
N TYR A 245 -6.32 47.61 -1.24
CA TYR A 245 -6.28 48.90 -1.93
C TYR A 245 -7.34 48.87 -3.05
N ASN A 246 -8.38 49.67 -2.91
CA ASN A 246 -9.46 49.82 -3.88
C ASN A 246 -9.10 50.95 -4.88
N PRO A 247 -8.78 50.66 -6.15
CA PRO A 247 -8.28 51.66 -7.10
C PRO A 247 -9.37 52.59 -7.66
N TYR A 248 -10.60 52.49 -7.15
CA TYR A 248 -11.74 53.31 -7.59
C TYR A 248 -12.32 54.17 -6.46
N ASP A 249 -11.69 54.21 -5.28
CA ASP A 249 -11.96 55.23 -4.27
C ASP A 249 -11.08 56.47 -4.51
N GLU A 250 -11.49 57.28 -5.50
CA GLU A 250 -11.03 58.66 -5.72
C GLU A 250 -12.30 59.49 -6.03
N THR A 251 -12.83 60.41 -5.22
CA THR A 251 -12.29 61.27 -4.17
C THR A 251 -13.43 61.80 -3.27
N GLY A 252 -13.15 61.99 -1.97
CA GLY A 252 -13.80 63.03 -1.16
C GLY A 252 -14.83 62.60 -0.12
N THR A 253 -14.39 62.43 1.14
CA THR A 253 -14.85 63.29 2.25
C THR A 253 -13.85 63.17 3.40
N ALA A 254 -13.08 64.25 3.58
CA ALA A 254 -12.42 64.52 4.83
C ALA A 254 -13.47 64.95 5.86
N GLU A 255 -13.54 64.28 7.00
CA GLU A 255 -13.72 64.99 8.27
C GLU A 255 -12.36 65.12 8.92
N ASN A 256 -11.72 66.25 8.58
CA ASN A 256 -10.53 66.75 9.24
C ASN A 256 -10.99 67.74 10.31
N LYS A 257 -10.72 67.44 11.59
CA LYS A 257 -10.59 68.48 12.62
C LYS A 257 -9.11 68.77 12.78
N GLY A 258 -8.66 69.89 12.21
CA GLY A 258 -7.33 70.44 12.47
C GLY A 258 -6.91 71.53 11.48
N ASP A 259 -7.09 72.78 11.89
CA ASP A 259 -6.29 73.96 11.52
C ASP A 259 -6.69 74.84 10.31
N ASN A 260 -7.72 75.64 10.60
CA ASN A 260 -8.30 76.80 9.89
C ASN A 260 -7.36 77.98 9.55
N ALA A 261 -6.03 77.83 9.57
CA ALA A 261 -5.11 78.96 9.35
C ALA A 261 -4.66 79.14 7.89
N ALA A 262 -4.73 78.09 7.07
CA ALA A 262 -4.26 78.12 5.68
C ALA A 262 -5.33 78.61 4.68
N LEU A 263 -6.60 78.33 4.94
CA LEU A 263 -7.71 78.58 4.00
C LEU A 263 -8.09 80.07 3.89
N SER A 264 -7.91 80.88 4.95
CA SER A 264 -8.23 82.31 4.88
C SER A 264 -7.26 83.09 3.96
N LYS A 265 -6.02 82.60 3.82
CA LYS A 265 -5.00 83.25 2.98
C LYS A 265 -5.23 83.05 1.49
N LEU A 266 -5.92 81.99 1.07
CA LEU A 266 -6.20 81.74 -0.34
C LEU A 266 -7.45 82.48 -0.84
N ARG A 267 -8.46 82.63 0.03
CA ARG A 267 -9.74 83.27 -0.29
C ARG A 267 -9.61 84.76 -0.62
N ASN A 268 -8.74 85.47 0.08
CA ASN A 268 -8.47 86.89 -0.23
C ASN A 268 -7.78 87.11 -1.59
N LYS A 269 -7.21 86.08 -2.22
CA LYS A 269 -6.44 86.22 -3.46
C LYS A 269 -7.31 86.22 -4.73
N TYR A 270 -8.53 85.69 -4.70
CA TYR A 270 -9.35 85.53 -5.91
C TYR A 270 -10.75 86.16 -5.85
N LYS A 271 -11.06 86.98 -4.82
CA LYS A 271 -12.34 87.70 -4.71
C LYS A 271 -13.58 86.82 -4.98
N ILE A 272 -13.62 85.66 -4.32
CA ILE A 272 -14.81 84.85 -4.02
C ILE A 272 -14.67 84.37 -2.57
#